data_AF-A0A9E4PKQ8-F1
#
_entry.id   AF-A0A9E4PKQ8-F1
#
_cell.length_a   1.000
_cell.length_b   1.000
_cell.length_c   1.000
_cell.angle_alpha   90.00
_cell.angle_beta   90.00
_cell.angle_gamma   90.00
#
_symmetry.space_group_name_H-M   'P 1'
#
loop_
_entity.id
_entity.type
_entity.pdbx_description
1 polymer ?
#
loop_
_entity_poly.entity_id
_entity_poly.type
_entity_poly.pdbx_seq_one_letter_code
_entity_poly.pdbx_strand_id
1 'polypeptide(L)'
;MRQLSSEIEINATAERVWQILTDFPALKDWNPFIPSIEGEPLADEKLRVRIEPPGGMGMSFSPTVLKAEPGVELRWIGRVLMPGLFDGEHSFTIEQLGNGRVR
;
A
#
# COMPACT_ATOMS: atom_id res chain seq x y z
N MET A 1 -10.51 9.68 -15.38
CA MET A 1 -9.72 8.97 -14.36
C MET A 1 -8.33 9.59 -14.35
N ARG A 2 -7.82 10.01 -13.19
CA ARG A 2 -6.44 10.48 -13.06
C ARG A 2 -5.63 9.35 -12.44
N GLN A 3 -4.47 9.05 -13.00
CA GLN A 3 -3.57 8.04 -12.50
C GLN A 3 -2.25 8.72 -12.13
N LEU A 4 -1.71 8.35 -10.96
CA LEU A 4 -0.36 8.69 -10.55
C LEU A 4 0.42 7.38 -10.46
N SER A 5 1.59 7.33 -11.07
CA SER A 5 2.50 6.18 -11.00
C SER A 5 3.91 6.66 -10.70
N SER A 6 4.65 5.85 -9.98
CA SER A 6 6.07 6.03 -9.67
C SER A 6 6.68 4.65 -9.49
N GLU A 7 7.96 4.52 -9.82
CA GLU A 7 8.73 3.28 -9.72
C GLU A 7 10.11 3.59 -9.13
N ILE A 8 10.68 2.61 -8.44
CA ILE A 8 12.03 2.68 -7.87
C ILE A 8 12.70 1.31 -7.95
N GLU A 9 14.01 1.26 -8.17
CA GLU A 9 14.74 0.00 -8.07
C GLU A 9 15.26 -0.23 -6.64
N ILE A 10 15.08 -1.44 -6.12
CA ILE A 10 15.50 -1.83 -4.78
C ILE A 10 16.48 -3.00 -4.89
N ASN A 11 17.64 -2.88 -4.23
CA ASN A 11 18.63 -3.95 -4.12
C ASN A 11 18.23 -4.98 -3.04
N ALA A 12 17.10 -5.64 -3.24
CA ALA A 12 16.60 -6.72 -2.40
C ALA A 12 15.76 -7.71 -3.23
N THR A 13 15.53 -8.91 -2.69
CA THR A 13 14.63 -9.89 -3.32
C THR A 13 13.17 -9.49 -3.19
N ALA A 14 12.31 -10.01 -4.07
CA ALA A 14 10.88 -9.75 -4.03
C ALA A 14 10.24 -10.16 -2.71
N GLU A 15 10.68 -11.29 -2.13
CA GLU A 15 10.20 -11.77 -0.83
C GLU A 15 10.54 -10.80 0.28
N ARG A 16 11.76 -10.22 0.27
CA ARG A 16 12.18 -9.28 1.31
C ARG A 16 11.40 -7.98 1.22
N VAL A 17 11.20 -7.45 0.01
CA VAL A 17 10.39 -6.24 -0.20
C VAL A 17 8.94 -6.50 0.19
N TRP A 18 8.38 -7.65 -0.20
CA TRP A 18 7.02 -8.04 0.20
C TRP A 18 6.85 -8.09 1.72
N GLN A 19 7.79 -8.73 2.43
CA GLN A 19 7.75 -8.81 3.89
C GLN A 19 7.72 -7.41 4.54
N ILE A 20 8.53 -6.46 4.06
CA ILE A 20 8.54 -5.10 4.60
C ILE A 20 7.25 -4.34 4.24
N LEU A 21 6.77 -4.50 3.00
CA LEU A 21 5.57 -3.84 2.51
C LEU A 21 4.31 -4.31 3.25
N THR A 22 4.28 -5.57 3.67
CA THR A 22 3.13 -6.20 4.35
C THR A 22 3.27 -6.32 5.86
N ASP A 23 4.40 -5.92 6.44
CA ASP A 23 4.56 -5.75 7.89
C ASP A 23 3.86 -4.46 8.34
N PHE A 24 2.54 -4.51 8.38
CA PHE A 24 1.67 -3.39 8.75
C PHE A 24 2.02 -2.74 10.09
N PRO A 25 2.32 -3.49 11.18
CA PRO A 25 2.78 -2.89 12.43
C PRO A 25 4.08 -2.08 12.32
N ALA A 26 5.01 -2.48 11.44
CA ALA A 26 6.30 -1.81 11.23
C ALA A 26 6.28 -0.76 10.11
N LEU A 27 5.18 -0.66 9.34
CA LEU A 27 5.09 0.22 8.16
C LEU A 27 5.40 1.69 8.51
N LYS A 28 4.94 2.15 9.67
CA LYS A 28 5.14 3.52 10.17
C LYS A 28 6.62 3.90 10.33
N ASP A 29 7.51 2.93 10.49
CA ASP A 29 8.93 3.18 10.77
C ASP A 29 9.66 3.73 9.53
N TRP A 30 9.11 3.47 8.34
CA TRP A 30 9.67 3.94 7.07
C TRP A 30 8.67 4.71 6.19
N ASN A 31 7.36 4.55 6.41
CA ASN A 31 6.31 5.23 5.67
C ASN A 31 5.52 6.19 6.57
N PRO A 32 6.00 7.42 6.82
CA PRO A 32 5.32 8.38 7.69
C PRO A 32 3.98 8.86 7.11
N PHE A 33 3.72 8.64 5.82
CA PHE A 33 2.42 8.96 5.21
C PHE A 33 1.32 8.00 5.68
N ILE A 34 1.65 6.75 6.01
CA ILE A 34 0.72 5.74 6.52
C ILE A 34 1.16 5.33 7.94
N PRO A 35 0.90 6.16 8.97
CA PRO A 35 1.33 5.87 10.34
C PRO A 35 0.63 4.67 10.98
N SER A 36 -0.51 4.22 10.44
CA SER A 36 -1.20 3.02 10.93
C SER A 36 -1.99 2.34 9.84
N ILE A 37 -1.86 1.03 9.79
CA ILE A 37 -2.65 0.12 8.97
C ILE A 37 -2.92 -1.14 9.78
N GLU A 38 -4.18 -1.54 9.89
CA GLU A 38 -4.61 -2.72 10.63
C GLU A 38 -5.43 -3.64 9.72
N GLY A 39 -5.28 -4.95 9.92
CA GLY A 39 -5.89 -6.00 9.11
C GLY A 39 -4.82 -6.91 8.51
N GLU A 40 -5.21 -7.74 7.54
CA GLU A 40 -4.30 -8.65 6.87
C GLU A 40 -4.22 -8.35 5.36
N PRO A 41 -3.05 -8.53 4.72
CA PRO A 41 -2.90 -8.40 3.27
C PRO A 41 -3.48 -9.64 2.59
N LEU A 42 -4.79 -9.83 2.68
CA LEU A 42 -5.54 -10.94 2.08
C LEU A 42 -6.63 -10.38 1.19
N ALA A 43 -6.85 -11.00 0.02
CA ALA A 43 -7.94 -10.58 -0.87
C ALA A 43 -9.30 -10.59 -0.14
N ASP A 44 -10.13 -9.61 -0.46
CA ASP A 44 -11.44 -9.33 0.14
C ASP A 44 -11.42 -8.85 1.61
N GLU A 45 -10.26 -8.81 2.27
CA GLU A 45 -10.12 -8.30 3.64
C GLU A 45 -10.35 -6.78 3.69
N LYS A 46 -10.98 -6.32 4.78
CA LYS A 46 -11.14 -4.89 5.07
C LYS A 46 -10.06 -4.41 6.03
N LEU A 47 -9.31 -3.41 5.58
CA LEU A 47 -8.28 -2.78 6.41
C LEU A 47 -8.87 -1.60 7.17
N ARG A 48 -8.17 -1.16 8.22
CA ARG A 48 -8.31 0.18 8.80
C ARG A 48 -7.01 0.93 8.59
N VAL A 49 -7.06 2.00 7.80
CA VAL A 49 -5.88 2.77 7.42
C VAL A 49 -6.03 4.19 7.93
N ARG A 50 -4.95 4.72 8.52
CA ARG A 50 -4.78 6.14 8.82
C ARG A 50 -3.66 6.68 7.95
N ILE A 51 -3.91 7.79 7.28
CA ILE A 51 -2.91 8.53 6.53
C ILE A 51 -2.70 9.92 7.13
N GLU A 52 -1.47 10.43 7.04
CA GLU A 52 -1.09 11.76 7.51
C GLU A 52 -0.31 12.49 6.40
N PRO A 53 -1.02 13.21 5.51
CA PRO A 53 -0.38 14.00 4.46
C PRO A 53 0.48 15.13 5.06
N PRO A 54 1.68 15.38 4.53
CA PRO A 54 2.50 16.51 4.96
C PRO A 54 1.76 17.84 4.79
N GLY A 55 1.61 18.60 5.89
CA GLY A 55 0.90 19.88 5.90
C GLY A 55 -0.62 19.79 5.74
N GLY A 56 -1.19 18.59 5.75
CA GLY A 56 -2.62 18.33 5.65
C GLY A 56 -3.24 17.78 6.94
N MET A 57 -4.56 17.64 6.94
CA MET A 57 -5.27 16.94 8.02
C MET A 57 -5.20 15.44 7.79
N GLY A 58 -4.82 14.68 8.82
CA GLY A 58 -4.87 13.23 8.78
C GLY A 58 -6.30 12.71 8.62
N MET A 59 -6.44 11.55 7.99
CA MET A 59 -7.75 10.90 7.78
C MET A 59 -7.66 9.39 7.96
N SER A 60 -8.79 8.79 8.32
CA SER A 60 -8.93 7.34 8.44
C SER A 60 -10.01 6.82 7.50
N PHE A 61 -9.78 5.65 6.93
CA PHE A 61 -10.70 5.00 6.01
C PHE A 61 -10.54 3.48 6.06
N SER A 62 -11.49 2.76 5.47
CA SER A 62 -11.51 1.30 5.47
C SER A 62 -11.48 0.75 4.05
N PRO A 63 -10.30 0.64 3.44
CA PRO A 63 -10.19 0.08 2.10
C PRO A 63 -10.39 -1.44 2.12
N THR A 64 -10.81 -1.98 0.98
CA THR A 64 -10.88 -3.43 0.75
C THR A 64 -9.68 -3.86 -0.09
N VAL A 65 -8.98 -4.90 0.33
CA VAL A 65 -7.90 -5.51 -0.44
C VAL A 65 -8.51 -6.21 -1.66
N LEU A 66 -8.10 -5.79 -2.84
CA LEU A 66 -8.54 -6.38 -4.10
C LEU A 66 -7.63 -7.55 -4.52
N LYS A 67 -6.34 -7.44 -4.22
CA LYS A 67 -5.35 -8.46 -4.53
C LYS A 67 -4.19 -8.41 -3.54
N ALA A 68 -3.75 -9.58 -3.10
CA ALA A 68 -2.54 -9.75 -2.34
C ALA A 68 -1.83 -11.02 -2.80
N GLU A 69 -0.82 -10.85 -3.64
CA GLU A 69 -0.02 -11.92 -4.22
C GLU A 69 1.42 -11.78 -3.72
N PRO A 70 1.89 -12.69 -2.85
CA PRO A 70 3.20 -12.59 -2.23
C PRO A 70 4.34 -12.40 -3.23
N GLY A 71 5.13 -11.34 -3.04
CA GLY A 71 6.26 -11.00 -3.90
C GLY A 71 5.88 -10.43 -5.27
N VAL A 72 4.60 -10.16 -5.53
CA VAL A 72 4.11 -9.70 -6.84
C VAL A 72 3.27 -8.45 -6.73
N GLU A 73 2.20 -8.44 -5.91
CA GLU A 73 1.24 -7.33 -5.92
C GLU A 73 0.43 -7.21 -4.64
N LEU A 74 0.33 -5.98 -4.13
CA LEU A 74 -0.66 -5.60 -3.12
C LEU A 74 -1.53 -4.47 -3.67
N ARG A 75 -2.83 -4.70 -3.76
CA ARG A 75 -3.80 -3.75 -4.31
C ARG A 75 -5.00 -3.62 -3.38
N TRP A 76 -5.40 -2.39 -3.10
CA TRP A 76 -6.62 -2.11 -2.36
C TRP A 76 -7.39 -0.94 -2.96
N ILE A 77 -8.68 -0.87 -2.64
CA ILE A 77 -9.55 0.25 -3.00
C ILE A 77 -10.10 0.93 -1.76
N GLY A 78 -9.79 2.20 -1.60
CA GLY A 78 -10.41 3.08 -0.62
C GLY A 78 -11.66 3.69 -1.20
N ARG A 79 -12.81 3.44 -0.57
CA ARG A 79 -14.05 4.17 -0.85
C ARG A 79 -14.28 5.17 0.26
N VAL A 80 -14.30 6.46 -0.06
CA VAL A 80 -14.51 7.51 0.95
C VAL A 80 -16.00 7.82 1.01
N LEU A 81 -16.60 7.72 2.19
CA LEU A 81 -18.03 7.95 2.43
C LEU A 81 -18.43 9.43 2.47
N MET A 82 -17.52 10.36 2.15
CA MET A 82 -17.79 11.80 2.15
C MET A 82 -18.15 12.29 0.74
N PRO A 83 -19.21 13.11 0.58
CA PRO A 83 -19.53 13.73 -0.71
C PRO A 83 -18.35 14.60 -1.20
N GLY A 84 -17.76 14.23 -2.34
CA GLY A 84 -16.65 14.97 -2.98
C GLY A 84 -15.26 14.36 -2.84
N LEU A 85 -15.10 13.26 -2.09
CA LEU A 85 -13.88 12.44 -2.13
C LEU A 85 -14.10 11.20 -3.01
N PHE A 86 -13.17 10.97 -3.93
CA PHE A 86 -13.22 9.92 -4.94
C PHE A 86 -12.88 8.53 -4.37
N ASP A 87 -13.41 7.48 -5.01
CA ASP A 87 -12.88 6.12 -4.86
C ASP A 87 -11.44 6.09 -5.39
N GLY A 88 -10.51 5.64 -4.57
CA GLY A 88 -9.08 5.56 -4.90
C GLY A 88 -8.58 4.13 -4.85
N GLU A 89 -8.16 3.60 -6.01
CA GLU A 89 -7.39 2.37 -6.07
C GLU A 89 -5.90 2.70 -5.84
N HIS A 90 -5.25 1.88 -5.03
CA HIS A 90 -3.82 1.96 -4.80
C HIS A 90 -3.22 0.57 -4.99
N SER A 91 -2.13 0.50 -5.76
CA SER A 91 -1.43 -0.74 -6.06
C SER A 91 0.07 -0.57 -5.90
N PHE A 92 0.68 -1.56 -5.28
CA PHE A 92 2.12 -1.79 -5.25
C PHE A 92 2.39 -3.05 -6.05
N THR A 93 3.28 -2.96 -7.03
CA THR A 93 3.74 -4.10 -7.83
C THR A 93 5.22 -4.29 -7.60
N ILE A 94 5.66 -5.55 -7.55
CA ILE A 94 7.05 -5.94 -7.37
C ILE A 94 7.45 -6.75 -8.60
N GLU A 95 8.33 -6.20 -9.43
CA GLU A 95 8.87 -6.86 -10.61
C GLU A 95 10.31 -7.32 -10.34
N GLN A 96 10.61 -8.61 -10.54
CA GLN A 96 11.97 -9.11 -10.41
C GLN A 96 12.85 -8.71 -11.60
N LEU A 97 13.94 -7.98 -11.33
CA LEU A 97 14.92 -7.58 -12.35
C LEU A 97 16.14 -8.53 -12.44
N GLY A 98 16.18 -9.56 -11.59
CA GLY A 98 17.31 -10.47 -11.44
C GLY A 98 18.43 -9.95 -10.52
N ASN A 99 19.34 -10.84 -10.13
CA ASN A 99 20.46 -10.56 -9.20
C ASN A 99 20.03 -9.99 -7.84
N GLY A 100 18.87 -10.42 -7.31
CA GLY A 100 18.37 -9.93 -6.03
C GLY A 100 17.98 -8.44 -6.06
N ARG A 101 17.44 -7.98 -7.19
CA ARG A 101 16.88 -6.64 -7.36
C ARG A 101 15.43 -6.71 -7.84
N VAL A 102 14.65 -5.70 -7.45
CA VAL A 102 13.27 -5.52 -7.90
C VAL A 102 13.01 -4.09 -8.34
N ARG A 103 11.91 -3.89 -9.06
CA ARG A 103 11.30 -2.61 -9.40
C ARG A 103 9.86 -2.54 -8.88
#